data_AF-A0A8H7TLE7-F1
#
_entry.id   AF-A0A8H7TLE7-F1
#
_cell.length_a   1.000
_cell.length_b   1.000
_cell.length_c   1.000
_cell.angle_alpha   90.00
_cell.angle_beta   90.00
_cell.angle_gamma   90.00
#
_symmetry.space_group_name_H-M   'P 1'
#
loop_
_entity.id
_entity.type
_entity.pdbx_description
1 polymer ?
#
loop_
_entity_poly.entity_id
_entity_poly.type
_entity_poly.pdbx_seq_one_letter_code
_entity_poly.pdbx_strand_id
1 'polypeptide(L)'
;MARNKNKNNKNKSKNEIEIEQAFADQFREIEAQKAFRGYGTVDSSDIDYAKIPKREWVVEEDVKTEEELIKERVEKALTGWPWIDCPQKLFLLGPYALNYAADGGQNPEPRFTLPQAAQQSSLFTKLFANDVTSRKLLGLIFEKHSTAWKFWSTCQEMTQIYDTYMHLWDMTGTLEDGGYFHNCEKPRYGPDAPTEPWNQGSVSPVIVVAPFRRPSGPASYYEQVRNLYTMSISMSNFAENMQNLQLHRISFLTPQLLMLLIPKMVNLKVLGIYSCQLLHVAEIIRLLEIIKTDRPLGRENQISLDFYPMWHQGPEFYTNGKEWNPYYTGTYGATWDNTDMNTPLAVWSIVMRALPMARAQNIDLISKETAFRQWLDKGLLWNVEKTLQAMLNPNTDPRVICALVDSRNPDHHGNWRKWASDNIGCRPEGWQPYVKKYPCNYCKLPVLGIFYKYHDIFELLSFHGNSARIAGLTCLGCKLKLACQYERDHYKPSKRRLMKAWLYDEDDGWNTADLPKALSDFHTRHIIGKADDLDNKRMHAMNRTDPTKNYDAEYDCRQEPIPWEAYGRHGFQKRSPTANTPEDKEPTQWSRHNMDNRNAHFRC
;
A
#
# COMPACT_ATOMS: atom_id res chain seq x y z
N MET A 1 21.72 41.42 -50.80
CA MET A 1 21.08 40.12 -50.54
C MET A 1 21.59 39.05 -51.52
N ALA A 2 22.85 38.62 -51.42
CA ALA A 2 23.43 37.60 -52.32
C ALA A 2 24.57 36.77 -51.65
N ARG A 3 24.46 36.44 -50.35
CA ARG A 3 25.51 35.69 -49.64
C ARG A 3 25.02 34.66 -48.61
N ASN A 4 23.79 34.14 -48.74
CA ASN A 4 23.25 33.18 -47.77
C ASN A 4 22.62 31.90 -48.37
N LYS A 5 23.04 31.47 -49.58
CA LYS A 5 22.58 30.18 -50.17
C LYS A 5 23.64 29.07 -50.21
N ASN A 6 24.90 29.32 -49.84
CA ASN A 6 26.01 28.37 -50.04
C ASN A 6 26.43 27.55 -48.79
N LYS A 7 25.70 27.61 -47.66
CA LYS A 7 26.03 26.80 -46.46
C LYS A 7 25.20 25.53 -46.26
N ASN A 8 24.09 25.34 -46.98
CA ASN A 8 23.21 24.16 -46.81
C ASN A 8 23.53 22.96 -47.72
N ASN A 9 24.61 23.02 -48.52
CA ASN A 9 24.92 21.96 -49.50
C ASN A 9 26.07 21.02 -49.11
N LYS A 10 26.62 21.12 -47.88
CA LYS A 10 27.80 20.32 -47.49
C LYS A 10 27.51 18.99 -46.78
N ASN A 11 26.29 18.71 -46.35
CA ASN A 11 25.94 17.46 -45.65
C ASN A 11 24.67 16.82 -46.24
N LYS A 12 24.62 16.59 -47.56
CA LYS A 12 23.62 15.65 -48.10
C LYS A 12 24.22 14.25 -48.06
N SER A 13 23.50 13.30 -47.47
CA SER A 13 23.94 11.90 -47.49
C SER A 13 23.99 11.40 -48.94
N LYS A 14 24.87 10.43 -49.21
CA LYS A 14 25.00 9.83 -50.56
C LYS A 14 23.64 9.33 -51.09
N ASN A 15 22.80 8.79 -50.21
CA ASN A 15 21.43 8.36 -50.53
C ASN A 15 20.50 9.51 -50.96
N GLU A 16 20.60 10.69 -50.36
CA GLU A 16 19.78 11.84 -50.76
C GLU A 16 20.15 12.35 -52.15
N ILE A 17 21.45 12.35 -52.49
CA ILE A 17 21.93 12.73 -53.81
C ILE A 17 21.43 11.74 -54.87
N GLU A 18 21.49 10.44 -54.58
CA GLU A 18 21.02 9.39 -55.49
C GLU A 18 19.50 9.44 -55.70
N ILE A 19 18.70 9.74 -54.67
CA ILE A 19 17.24 9.91 -54.79
C ILE A 19 16.90 11.16 -55.62
N GLU A 20 17.56 12.29 -55.36
CA GLU A 20 17.35 13.53 -56.13
C GLU A 20 17.74 13.34 -57.60
N GLN A 21 18.84 12.64 -57.88
CA GLN A 21 19.26 12.32 -59.24
C GLN A 21 18.25 11.39 -59.93
N ALA A 22 17.83 10.30 -59.29
CA ALA A 22 16.85 9.37 -59.86
C ALA A 22 15.50 10.07 -60.17
N PHE A 23 15.06 10.97 -59.29
CA PHE A 23 13.85 11.76 -59.51
C PHE A 23 14.03 12.73 -60.69
N ALA A 24 15.14 13.45 -60.76
CA ALA A 24 15.43 14.39 -61.84
C ALA A 24 15.59 13.70 -63.21
N ASP A 25 16.16 12.48 -63.24
CA ASP A 25 16.30 11.70 -64.46
C ASP A 25 14.95 11.23 -64.98
N GLN A 26 14.09 10.71 -64.11
CA GLN A 26 12.74 10.30 -64.50
C GLN A 26 11.89 11.49 -64.97
N PHE A 27 12.00 12.63 -64.28
CA PHE A 27 11.30 13.85 -64.67
C PHE A 27 11.71 14.31 -66.07
N ARG A 28 13.02 14.32 -66.37
CA ARG A 28 13.54 14.66 -67.71
C ARG A 28 13.08 13.68 -68.79
N GLU A 29 13.02 12.39 -68.47
CA GLU A 29 12.53 11.37 -69.41
C GLU A 29 11.05 11.60 -69.75
N ILE A 30 10.22 11.87 -68.75
CA ILE A 30 8.79 12.14 -68.94
C ILE A 30 8.56 13.45 -69.71
N GLU A 31 9.31 14.51 -69.38
CA GLU A 31 9.27 15.77 -70.15
C GLU A 31 9.61 15.53 -71.62
N ALA A 32 10.66 14.76 -71.92
CA ALA A 32 11.04 14.44 -73.29
C ALA A 32 9.95 13.63 -74.02
N GLN A 33 9.33 12.66 -73.35
CA GLN A 33 8.24 11.85 -73.92
C GLN A 33 6.98 12.69 -74.21
N LYS A 34 6.61 13.61 -73.31
CA LYS A 34 5.45 14.50 -73.51
C LYS A 34 5.72 15.57 -74.57
N ALA A 35 6.93 16.13 -74.62
CA ALA A 35 7.35 17.07 -75.66
C ALA A 35 7.28 16.41 -77.05
N PHE A 36 7.68 15.14 -77.17
CA PHE A 36 7.59 14.38 -78.43
C PHE A 36 6.14 14.12 -78.88
N ARG A 37 5.20 13.97 -77.94
CA ARG A 37 3.78 13.69 -78.23
C ARG A 37 2.91 14.94 -78.41
N GLY A 38 3.48 16.14 -78.23
CA GLY A 38 2.86 17.42 -78.58
C GLY A 38 1.78 17.95 -77.62
N TYR A 39 1.47 17.28 -76.50
CA TYR A 39 0.52 17.79 -75.50
C TYR A 39 0.82 17.29 -74.07
N GLY A 40 0.73 18.21 -73.09
CA GLY A 40 0.66 17.93 -71.64
C GLY A 40 1.81 18.47 -70.80
N THR A 41 1.52 19.02 -69.61
CA THR A 41 2.51 19.33 -68.57
C THR A 41 2.81 18.06 -67.74
N VAL A 42 4.02 17.95 -67.17
CA VAL A 42 4.35 16.84 -66.25
C VAL A 42 3.64 17.08 -64.92
N ASP A 43 2.91 16.07 -64.45
CA ASP A 43 2.29 16.01 -63.13
C ASP A 43 3.08 15.02 -62.26
N SER A 44 3.05 15.25 -60.96
CA SER A 44 3.54 14.35 -59.91
C SER A 44 3.02 12.91 -60.02
N SER A 45 1.86 12.69 -60.64
CA SER A 45 1.31 11.35 -60.90
C SER A 45 1.99 10.60 -62.05
N ASP A 46 2.74 11.30 -62.90
CA ASP A 46 3.48 10.68 -64.01
C ASP A 46 4.78 10.00 -63.53
N ILE A 47 5.20 10.29 -62.30
CA ILE A 47 6.44 9.77 -61.71
C ILE A 47 6.19 8.38 -61.14
N ASP A 48 6.96 7.41 -61.61
CA ASP A 48 6.94 6.05 -61.09
C ASP A 48 7.81 5.98 -59.83
N TYR A 49 7.19 6.26 -58.68
CA TYR A 49 7.84 6.21 -57.37
C TYR A 49 8.38 4.82 -57.01
N ALA A 50 7.95 3.75 -57.68
CA ALA A 50 8.50 2.41 -57.43
C ALA A 50 9.92 2.25 -57.99
N LYS A 51 10.32 3.08 -58.98
CA LYS A 51 11.66 3.11 -59.57
C LYS A 51 12.62 4.05 -58.84
N ILE A 52 12.13 4.86 -57.90
CA ILE A 52 12.98 5.72 -57.07
C ILE A 52 13.53 4.87 -55.91
N PRO A 53 14.85 4.90 -55.63
CA PRO A 53 15.42 4.21 -54.48
C PRO A 53 14.67 4.60 -53.20
N LYS A 54 14.21 3.60 -52.44
CA LYS A 54 13.53 3.86 -51.17
C LYS A 54 14.54 4.44 -50.17
N ARG A 55 14.14 5.50 -49.45
CA ARG A 55 14.96 6.10 -48.39
C ARG A 55 15.16 5.06 -47.29
N GLU A 56 16.33 4.45 -47.23
CA GLU A 56 16.74 3.70 -46.04
C GLU A 56 16.94 4.72 -44.92
N TRP A 57 16.13 4.59 -43.87
CA TRP A 57 16.29 5.37 -42.65
C TRP A 57 17.55 4.91 -41.95
N VAL A 58 18.69 5.50 -42.33
CA VAL A 58 19.88 5.47 -41.49
C VAL A 58 19.60 6.47 -40.38
N VAL A 59 19.25 5.97 -39.20
CA VAL A 59 19.28 6.77 -37.98
C VAL A 59 20.75 7.12 -37.79
N GLU A 60 21.14 8.37 -38.05
CA GLU A 60 22.41 8.88 -37.54
C GLU A 60 22.27 8.83 -36.02
N GLU A 61 22.89 7.83 -35.40
CA GLU A 61 22.96 7.76 -33.94
C GLU A 61 23.69 9.00 -33.46
N ASP A 62 22.99 9.87 -32.72
CA ASP A 62 23.63 10.98 -32.02
C ASP A 62 24.82 10.43 -31.23
N VAL A 63 25.97 11.08 -31.38
CA VAL A 63 27.19 10.70 -30.65
C VAL A 63 26.91 10.87 -29.17
N LYS A 64 26.61 9.75 -28.50
CA LYS A 64 26.37 9.67 -27.05
C LYS A 64 27.52 10.36 -26.32
N THR A 65 27.17 11.25 -25.39
CA THR A 65 28.14 11.90 -24.51
C THR A 65 28.88 10.88 -23.66
N GLU A 66 30.06 11.23 -23.14
CA GLU A 66 30.83 10.34 -22.27
C GLU A 66 30.01 9.91 -21.04
N GLU A 67 29.17 10.80 -20.52
CA GLU A 67 28.23 10.53 -19.43
C GLU A 67 27.16 9.50 -19.81
N GLU A 68 26.59 9.57 -21.02
CA GLU A 68 25.61 8.60 -21.53
C GLU A 68 26.25 7.24 -21.79
N LEU A 69 27.49 7.21 -22.29
CA LEU A 69 28.25 5.97 -22.49
C LEU A 69 28.69 5.33 -21.17
N ILE A 70 28.97 6.14 -20.14
CA ILE A 70 29.22 5.67 -18.78
C ILE A 70 27.92 5.09 -18.21
N LYS A 71 26.80 5.81 -18.33
CA LYS A 71 25.48 5.36 -17.87
C LYS A 71 25.08 4.04 -18.53
N GLU A 72 25.25 3.91 -19.85
CA GLU A 72 24.93 2.69 -20.59
C GLU A 72 25.87 1.54 -20.21
N ARG A 73 27.17 1.81 -19.97
CA ARG A 73 28.09 0.79 -19.43
C ARG A 73 27.68 0.34 -18.04
N VAL A 74 27.28 1.27 -17.17
CA VAL A 74 26.77 0.98 -15.82
C VAL A 74 25.50 0.15 -15.94
N GLU A 75 24.48 0.60 -16.67
CA GLU A 75 23.23 -0.14 -16.88
C GLU A 75 23.45 -1.54 -17.48
N LYS A 76 24.40 -1.67 -18.42
CA LYS A 76 24.79 -2.96 -19.01
C LYS A 76 25.55 -3.85 -18.03
N ALA A 77 26.37 -3.29 -17.16
CA ALA A 77 27.03 -4.02 -16.05
C ALA A 77 26.05 -4.38 -14.93
N LEU A 78 24.97 -3.61 -14.76
CA LEU A 78 23.87 -3.90 -13.85
C LEU A 78 22.84 -4.85 -14.49
N THR A 79 23.04 -5.30 -15.73
CA THR A 79 22.17 -6.28 -16.38
C THR A 79 22.44 -7.66 -15.78
N GLY A 80 21.51 -8.17 -14.95
CA GLY A 80 21.73 -9.33 -14.07
C GLY A 80 21.97 -8.95 -12.59
N TRP A 81 21.91 -7.65 -12.30
CA TRP A 81 21.84 -7.03 -10.99
C TRP A 81 20.50 -6.30 -10.96
N PRO A 82 19.36 -6.98 -10.74
CA PRO A 82 19.05 -7.81 -9.60
C PRO A 82 19.85 -9.00 -9.10
N TRP A 83 20.25 -9.04 -7.83
CA TRP A 83 20.29 -10.27 -7.02
C TRP A 83 19.42 -11.42 -7.58
N ILE A 84 20.09 -12.46 -8.09
CA ILE A 84 19.46 -13.65 -8.73
C ILE A 84 18.55 -14.41 -7.75
N ASP A 85 18.77 -14.20 -6.45
CA ASP A 85 18.11 -14.89 -5.35
C ASP A 85 17.13 -13.99 -4.56
N CYS A 86 16.75 -12.81 -5.08
CA CYS A 86 15.72 -12.01 -4.43
C CYS A 86 14.40 -12.81 -4.41
N PRO A 87 13.74 -12.95 -3.25
CA PRO A 87 12.46 -13.62 -3.16
C PRO A 87 11.46 -13.07 -4.18
N GLN A 88 10.85 -13.96 -4.95
CA GLN A 88 9.76 -13.59 -5.88
C GLN A 88 8.48 -13.17 -5.13
N LYS A 89 8.37 -13.57 -3.87
CA LYS A 89 7.25 -13.28 -2.98
C LYS A 89 7.75 -12.60 -1.71
N LEU A 90 6.85 -11.87 -1.05
CA LEU A 90 7.20 -11.16 0.18
C LEU A 90 7.29 -12.15 1.33
N PHE A 91 7.84 -11.69 2.44
CA PHE A 91 7.74 -12.42 3.69
C PHE A 91 7.32 -11.48 4.81
N LEU A 92 6.76 -12.02 5.88
CA LEU A 92 6.47 -11.28 7.10
C LEU A 92 7.63 -11.55 8.07
N LEU A 93 8.33 -10.53 8.59
CA LEU A 93 9.38 -10.69 9.62
C LEU A 93 9.36 -9.64 10.74
N GLY A 94 8.79 -8.44 10.51
CA GLY A 94 8.92 -7.29 11.42
C GLY A 94 8.72 -7.50 12.94
N PRO A 95 7.91 -8.45 13.45
CA PRO A 95 7.73 -8.60 14.90
C PRO A 95 8.83 -9.35 15.67
N TYR A 96 9.73 -10.10 15.04
CA TYR A 96 10.56 -11.10 15.74
C TYR A 96 12.08 -10.88 15.62
N ALA A 97 12.53 -9.68 15.23
CA ALA A 97 13.97 -9.46 15.14
C ALA A 97 14.57 -9.52 16.53
N LEU A 98 15.72 -10.20 16.63
CA LEU A 98 16.48 -10.19 17.85
C LEU A 98 16.75 -8.74 18.24
N ASN A 99 16.32 -8.37 19.45
CA ASN A 99 16.66 -7.12 20.10
C ASN A 99 18.11 -7.18 20.60
N TYR A 100 19.03 -7.57 19.70
CA TYR A 100 20.46 -7.63 19.95
C TYR A 100 21.02 -6.23 19.75
N ALA A 101 21.50 -5.62 20.83
CA ALA A 101 22.52 -4.59 20.71
C ALA A 101 23.83 -5.33 20.40
N ALA A 102 24.44 -5.02 19.25
CA ALA A 102 25.80 -5.49 18.98
C ALA A 102 26.75 -4.98 20.09
N ASP A 103 27.77 -5.79 20.39
CA ASP A 103 28.75 -5.59 21.45
C ASP A 103 29.05 -4.11 21.77
N GLY A 104 28.77 -3.70 23.01
CA GLY A 104 29.25 -2.42 23.54
C GLY A 104 28.24 -1.52 24.27
N GLY A 105 26.93 -1.80 24.29
CA GLY A 105 26.05 -0.91 25.06
C GLY A 105 24.56 -1.22 25.10
N GLN A 106 24.07 -1.38 26.33
CA GLN A 106 22.76 -0.91 26.81
C GLN A 106 21.49 -1.72 26.52
N ASN A 107 21.55 -3.05 26.37
CA ASN A 107 20.39 -3.86 26.75
C ASN A 107 20.80 -5.23 27.35
N PRO A 108 21.19 -5.27 28.63
CA PRO A 108 21.61 -6.51 29.28
C PRO A 108 20.48 -7.54 29.39
N GLU A 109 19.21 -7.12 29.25
CA GLU A 109 18.03 -7.98 29.31
C GLU A 109 17.06 -7.65 28.15
N PRO A 110 17.24 -8.23 26.95
CA PRO A 110 16.30 -8.04 25.85
C PRO A 110 14.90 -8.50 26.29
N ARG A 111 13.86 -7.66 26.09
CA ARG A 111 12.45 -8.02 26.38
C ARG A 111 12.01 -9.33 25.71
N PHE A 112 12.64 -9.68 24.59
CA PHE A 112 12.44 -10.93 23.88
C PHE A 112 13.81 -11.53 23.54
N THR A 113 14.22 -12.54 24.31
CA THR A 113 15.34 -13.41 23.96
C THR A 113 14.77 -14.66 23.31
N LEU A 114 15.06 -14.90 22.02
CA LEU A 114 14.85 -16.23 21.47
C LEU A 114 15.75 -17.21 22.23
N PRO A 115 15.29 -18.44 22.50
CA PRO A 115 16.12 -19.43 23.16
C PRO A 115 17.43 -19.60 22.41
N GLN A 116 18.54 -19.59 23.14
CA GLN A 116 19.85 -19.98 22.62
C GLN A 116 19.87 -21.51 22.46
N ALA A 117 19.03 -22.00 21.56
CA ALA A 117 19.03 -23.38 21.14
C ALA A 117 20.00 -23.49 19.97
N ALA A 118 21.20 -24.03 20.23
CA ALA A 118 22.08 -24.42 19.15
C ALA A 118 21.37 -25.45 18.28
N GLN A 119 21.33 -25.26 16.96
CA GLN A 119 20.71 -26.23 16.07
C GLN A 119 21.66 -27.42 15.93
N GLN A 120 21.49 -28.42 16.80
CA GLN A 120 22.32 -29.63 16.83
C GLN A 120 22.03 -30.61 15.69
N SER A 121 21.01 -30.34 14.87
CA SER A 121 20.71 -31.17 13.70
C SER A 121 21.86 -31.12 12.71
N SER A 122 22.56 -32.25 12.57
CA SER A 122 23.62 -32.43 11.60
C SER A 122 23.17 -32.16 10.16
N LEU A 123 21.88 -32.32 9.87
CA LEU A 123 21.28 -31.93 8.59
C LEU A 123 21.32 -30.41 8.43
N PHE A 124 20.84 -29.64 9.42
CA PHE A 124 20.82 -28.19 9.35
C PHE A 124 22.24 -27.60 9.29
N THR A 125 23.17 -28.09 10.11
CA THR A 125 24.58 -27.66 10.05
C THR A 125 25.16 -27.89 8.65
N LYS A 126 24.89 -29.04 8.02
CA LYS A 126 25.37 -29.33 6.66
C LYS A 126 24.67 -28.50 5.58
N LEU A 127 23.36 -28.27 5.70
CA LEU A 127 22.58 -27.47 4.75
C LEU A 127 23.05 -26.01 4.74
N PHE A 128 23.33 -25.44 5.92
CA PHE A 128 23.72 -24.05 6.08
C PHE A 128 25.23 -23.80 6.01
N ALA A 129 26.07 -24.84 6.11
CA ALA A 129 27.50 -24.75 5.78
C ALA A 129 27.75 -24.55 4.27
N ASN A 130 26.75 -24.79 3.42
CA ASN A 130 26.84 -24.58 1.97
C ASN A 130 25.94 -23.41 1.55
N ASP A 131 26.55 -22.29 1.15
CA ASP A 131 25.83 -21.07 0.79
C ASP A 131 24.80 -21.27 -0.34
N VAL A 132 25.13 -22.06 -1.37
CA VAL A 132 24.18 -22.36 -2.47
C VAL A 132 22.95 -23.11 -1.97
N THR A 133 23.13 -24.06 -1.05
CA THR A 133 22.04 -24.84 -0.48
C THR A 133 21.21 -24.02 0.49
N SER A 134 21.87 -23.24 1.35
CA SER A 134 21.26 -22.23 2.22
C SER A 134 20.35 -21.30 1.42
N ARG A 135 20.87 -20.68 0.36
CA ARG A 135 20.12 -19.77 -0.52
C ARG A 135 18.92 -20.44 -1.17
N LYS A 136 19.07 -21.66 -1.71
CA LYS A 136 17.95 -22.40 -2.29
C LYS A 136 16.86 -22.71 -1.27
N LEU A 137 17.25 -23.16 -0.09
CA LEU A 137 16.32 -23.46 1.00
C LEU A 137 15.60 -22.19 1.47
N LEU A 138 16.34 -21.09 1.67
CA LEU A 138 15.76 -19.80 2.02
C LEU A 138 14.82 -19.29 0.93
N GLY A 139 15.20 -19.43 -0.35
CA GLY A 139 14.33 -19.13 -1.49
C GLY A 139 13.00 -19.88 -1.41
N LEU A 140 13.03 -21.20 -1.15
CA LEU A 140 11.83 -22.01 -0.97
C LEU A 140 11.00 -21.60 0.26
N ILE A 141 11.65 -21.21 1.36
CA ILE A 141 10.95 -20.70 2.54
C ILE A 141 10.29 -19.35 2.22
N PHE A 142 10.97 -18.49 1.46
CA PHE A 142 10.49 -17.18 1.05
C PHE A 142 9.40 -17.24 -0.03
N GLU A 143 9.19 -18.36 -0.71
CA GLU A 143 8.01 -18.55 -1.57
C GLU A 143 6.70 -18.44 -0.78
N LYS A 144 6.74 -18.64 0.55
CA LYS A 144 5.56 -18.60 1.41
C LYS A 144 5.77 -17.62 2.57
N HIS A 145 5.08 -16.49 2.47
CA HIS A 145 5.19 -15.36 3.41
C HIS A 145 5.05 -15.78 4.89
N SER A 146 4.15 -16.72 5.17
CA SER A 146 3.84 -17.20 6.52
C SER A 146 4.89 -18.14 7.11
N THR A 147 5.77 -18.71 6.28
CA THR A 147 6.79 -19.69 6.70
C THR A 147 8.08 -19.00 7.14
N ALA A 148 8.44 -17.90 6.50
CA ALA A 148 9.69 -17.19 6.75
C ALA A 148 9.84 -16.73 8.20
N TRP A 149 8.89 -15.97 8.78
CA TRP A 149 9.01 -15.63 10.20
C TRP A 149 8.95 -16.82 11.12
N LYS A 150 8.12 -17.83 10.82
CA LYS A 150 8.03 -19.03 11.67
C LYS A 150 9.39 -19.69 11.76
N PHE A 151 10.04 -19.87 10.61
CA PHE A 151 11.38 -20.43 10.52
C PHE A 151 12.42 -19.54 11.21
N TRP A 152 12.39 -18.25 10.94
CA TRP A 152 13.30 -17.27 11.54
C TRP A 152 13.20 -17.18 13.06
N SER A 153 12.00 -17.33 13.62
CA SER A 153 11.72 -17.30 15.06
C SER A 153 12.04 -18.60 15.80
N THR A 154 12.52 -19.64 15.11
CA THR A 154 12.79 -20.94 15.74
C THR A 154 13.98 -20.92 16.70
N CYS A 155 15.09 -20.28 16.34
CA CYS A 155 16.27 -20.12 17.18
C CYS A 155 17.19 -18.99 16.68
N GLN A 156 18.15 -18.60 17.52
CA GLN A 156 19.10 -17.52 17.21
C GLN A 156 19.97 -17.81 15.97
N GLU A 157 20.37 -19.06 15.73
CA GLU A 157 21.18 -19.43 14.55
C GLU A 157 20.41 -19.20 13.24
N MET A 158 19.11 -19.53 13.20
CA MET A 158 18.28 -19.23 12.04
C MET A 158 18.10 -17.73 11.83
N THR A 159 18.06 -16.95 12.92
CA THR A 159 18.06 -15.49 12.82
C THR A 159 19.33 -14.96 12.17
N GLN A 160 20.50 -15.40 12.63
CA GLN A 160 21.79 -14.98 12.05
C GLN A 160 21.92 -15.33 10.56
N ILE A 161 21.43 -16.51 10.17
CA ILE A 161 21.38 -16.91 8.76
C ILE A 161 20.55 -15.90 7.95
N TYR A 162 19.36 -15.52 8.43
CA TYR A 162 18.50 -14.56 7.75
C TYR A 162 19.13 -13.17 7.67
N ASP A 163 19.73 -12.70 8.78
CA ASP A 163 20.37 -11.39 8.86
C ASP A 163 21.53 -11.23 7.87
N THR A 164 22.10 -12.33 7.38
CA THR A 164 23.12 -12.32 6.31
C THR A 164 22.53 -11.96 4.93
N TYR A 165 21.23 -12.19 4.71
CA TYR A 165 20.56 -11.99 3.41
C TYR A 165 19.58 -10.81 3.41
N MET A 166 19.45 -10.05 4.49
CA MET A 166 18.56 -8.89 4.59
C MET A 166 19.14 -7.77 5.45
N HIS A 167 18.75 -6.53 5.16
CA HIS A 167 19.03 -5.40 6.04
C HIS A 167 17.82 -5.11 6.91
N LEU A 168 18.05 -5.01 8.22
CA LEU A 168 17.05 -4.61 9.19
C LEU A 168 17.22 -3.12 9.48
N TRP A 169 16.30 -2.33 8.95
CA TRP A 169 16.24 -0.89 9.13
C TRP A 169 15.39 -0.57 10.35
N ASP A 170 15.99 0.06 11.34
CA ASP A 170 15.37 0.23 12.65
C ASP A 170 14.74 1.63 12.81
N MET A 171 13.43 1.64 13.00
CA MET A 171 12.63 2.84 13.24
C MET A 171 12.63 3.32 14.69
N THR A 172 13.21 2.58 15.63
CA THR A 172 13.28 2.98 17.06
C THR A 172 14.49 3.82 17.40
N GLY A 173 15.63 3.50 16.78
CA GLY A 173 16.90 4.19 16.94
C GLY A 173 17.67 3.82 18.21
N THR A 174 18.97 4.12 18.21
CA THR A 174 19.81 4.09 19.42
C THR A 174 19.71 5.42 20.15
N LEU A 175 20.02 5.43 21.45
CA LEU A 175 19.88 6.61 22.34
C LEU A 175 20.65 7.86 21.87
N GLU A 176 21.62 7.72 20.97
CA GLU A 176 22.51 8.83 20.55
C GLU A 176 22.21 9.34 19.13
N ASP A 177 21.87 8.49 18.15
CA ASP A 177 21.83 8.89 16.71
C ASP A 177 20.49 8.70 15.99
N GLY A 178 19.44 8.24 16.67
CA GLY A 178 18.14 7.97 16.02
C GLY A 178 18.12 6.68 15.21
N GLY A 179 17.14 6.57 14.30
CA GLY A 179 16.88 5.35 13.53
C GLY A 179 18.11 4.87 12.77
N TYR A 180 18.33 3.56 12.73
CA TYR A 180 19.50 2.97 12.07
C TYR A 180 19.12 2.38 10.71
N PHE A 181 19.62 2.99 9.64
CA PHE A 181 19.31 2.61 8.26
C PHE A 181 20.56 2.13 7.52
N HIS A 182 21.45 1.41 8.23
CA HIS A 182 22.73 0.92 7.68
C HIS A 182 23.59 2.01 7.06
N ASN A 183 23.65 3.19 7.68
CA ASN A 183 24.36 4.38 7.18
C ASN A 183 23.82 4.95 5.85
N CYS A 184 22.68 4.47 5.34
CA CYS A 184 22.12 4.95 4.08
C CYS A 184 21.60 6.40 4.16
N GLU A 185 21.39 6.93 5.37
CA GLU A 185 21.06 8.33 5.61
C GLU A 185 22.21 9.30 5.33
N LYS A 186 23.47 8.81 5.28
CA LYS A 186 24.64 9.64 5.03
C LYS A 186 24.77 9.97 3.53
N PRO A 187 25.35 11.14 3.17
CA PRO A 187 25.60 11.48 1.77
C PRO A 187 26.48 10.44 1.09
N ARG A 188 26.11 10.04 -0.13
CA ARG A 188 26.89 9.09 -0.94
C ARG A 188 28.08 9.74 -1.65
N TYR A 189 27.96 11.04 -1.94
CA TYR A 189 28.94 11.82 -2.68
C TYR A 189 29.15 13.18 -2.02
N GLY A 190 30.28 13.81 -2.31
CA GLY A 190 30.62 15.14 -1.79
C GLY A 190 31.58 15.10 -0.60
N PRO A 191 31.97 16.28 -0.08
CA PRO A 191 32.95 16.40 1.01
C PRO A 191 32.48 15.77 2.33
N ASP A 192 31.15 15.68 2.53
CA ASP A 192 30.53 15.13 3.73
C ASP A 192 30.26 13.60 3.63
N ALA A 193 30.59 12.98 2.50
CA ALA A 193 30.42 11.54 2.32
C ALA A 193 31.47 10.77 3.15
N PRO A 194 31.08 9.72 3.91
CA PRO A 194 32.02 8.92 4.67
C PRO A 194 33.11 8.29 3.78
N THR A 195 34.36 8.45 4.16
CA THR A 195 35.51 7.84 3.46
C THR A 195 35.72 6.38 3.83
N GLU A 196 35.37 6.00 5.05
CA GLU A 196 35.54 4.64 5.55
C GLU A 196 34.52 3.67 4.95
N PRO A 197 34.93 2.53 4.36
CA PRO A 197 34.03 1.61 3.67
C PRO A 197 32.84 1.11 4.50
N TRP A 198 33.03 0.86 5.79
CA TRP A 198 31.96 0.40 6.69
C TRP A 198 30.91 1.47 7.01
N ASN A 199 31.20 2.75 6.70
CA ASN A 199 30.31 3.88 6.93
C ASN A 199 29.62 4.39 5.65
N GLN A 200 29.92 3.84 4.46
CA GLN A 200 29.45 4.35 3.17
C GLN A 200 27.97 4.06 2.83
N GLY A 201 27.23 3.43 3.74
CA GLY A 201 25.85 3.04 3.48
C GLY A 201 25.76 1.78 2.61
N SER A 202 24.88 0.85 2.95
CA SER A 202 24.67 -0.34 2.11
C SER A 202 23.22 -0.83 2.12
N VAL A 203 22.79 -1.35 0.97
CA VAL A 203 21.45 -1.90 0.78
C VAL A 203 21.53 -3.35 0.33
N SER A 204 20.89 -4.22 1.10
CA SER A 204 20.68 -5.64 0.81
C SER A 204 19.50 -5.83 -0.16
N PRO A 205 19.39 -6.97 -0.88
CA PRO A 205 18.27 -7.23 -1.78
C PRO A 205 16.92 -7.11 -1.09
N VAL A 206 16.89 -7.46 0.20
CA VAL A 206 15.68 -7.38 1.02
C VAL A 206 15.92 -6.43 2.19
N ILE A 207 15.04 -5.44 2.30
CA ILE A 207 15.05 -4.45 3.37
C ILE A 207 13.78 -4.63 4.18
N VAL A 208 13.95 -4.86 5.49
CA VAL A 208 12.84 -4.88 6.44
C VAL A 208 12.97 -3.67 7.34
N VAL A 209 12.03 -2.74 7.22
CA VAL A 209 11.93 -1.54 8.04
C VAL A 209 10.91 -1.77 9.15
N ALA A 210 11.35 -1.76 10.40
CA ALA A 210 10.47 -1.94 11.54
C ALA A 210 11.06 -1.31 12.82
N PRO A 211 10.24 -1.08 13.86
CA PRO A 211 10.75 -0.71 15.18
C PRO A 211 11.33 -1.94 15.91
N PHE A 212 12.66 -2.13 15.92
CA PHE A 212 13.31 -3.35 16.43
C PHE A 212 13.96 -3.21 17.81
N ARG A 213 14.81 -2.19 18.03
CA ARG A 213 15.73 -2.13 19.17
C ARG A 213 15.43 -0.97 20.10
N ARG A 214 14.74 -1.24 21.21
CA ARG A 214 14.59 -0.26 22.28
C ARG A 214 14.84 -0.87 23.67
N PRO A 215 15.67 -0.24 24.51
CA PRO A 215 15.97 -0.74 25.85
C PRO A 215 14.75 -0.62 26.78
N SER A 216 14.00 0.48 26.71
CA SER A 216 12.78 0.63 27.50
C SER A 216 11.78 1.60 26.89
N GLY A 217 10.52 1.41 27.26
CA GLY A 217 9.41 2.27 26.87
C GLY A 217 9.08 2.24 25.36
N PRO A 218 8.04 2.94 24.95
CA PRO A 218 7.74 3.21 23.55
C PRO A 218 8.53 4.41 23.01
N ALA A 219 8.70 4.47 21.68
CA ALA A 219 9.26 5.65 21.03
C ALA A 219 8.38 6.88 21.18
N SER A 220 8.99 8.02 21.45
CA SER A 220 8.31 9.31 21.43
C SER A 220 7.88 9.63 19.98
N TYR A 221 6.88 10.47 19.81
CA TYR A 221 6.46 10.94 18.49
C TYR A 221 7.54 11.77 17.80
N TYR A 222 8.32 12.55 18.56
CA TYR A 222 9.54 13.20 18.09
C TYR A 222 10.48 12.19 17.42
N GLU A 223 10.81 11.10 18.12
CA GLU A 223 11.71 10.06 17.61
C GLU A 223 11.12 9.37 16.38
N GLN A 224 9.84 8.97 16.45
CA GLN A 224 9.16 8.30 15.34
C GLN A 224 9.14 9.15 14.07
N VAL A 225 8.87 10.46 14.20
CA VAL A 225 8.81 11.40 13.07
C VAL A 225 10.20 11.71 12.54
N ARG A 226 11.19 11.93 13.41
CA ARG A 226 12.60 12.08 13.03
C ARG A 226 13.09 10.86 12.25
N ASN A 227 12.82 9.66 12.75
CA ASN A 227 13.25 8.42 12.11
C ASN A 227 12.51 8.17 10.79
N LEU A 228 11.25 8.61 10.65
CA LEU A 228 10.54 8.58 9.37
C LEU A 228 11.17 9.53 8.34
N TYR A 229 11.62 10.70 8.77
CA TYR A 229 12.38 11.62 7.92
C TYR A 229 13.72 11.02 7.49
N THR A 230 14.50 10.49 8.43
CA THR A 230 15.78 9.84 8.14
C THR A 230 15.59 8.64 7.20
N MET A 231 14.58 7.79 7.44
CA MET A 231 14.20 6.71 6.53
C MET A 231 13.93 7.22 5.11
N SER A 232 13.25 8.36 4.99
CA SER A 232 12.93 8.96 3.69
C SER A 232 14.19 9.44 2.95
N ILE A 233 15.19 9.98 3.67
CA ILE A 233 16.51 10.29 3.12
C ILE A 233 17.22 9.01 2.67
N SER A 234 17.29 7.99 3.54
CA SER A 234 17.94 6.72 3.23
C SER A 234 17.34 6.06 1.99
N MET A 235 16.00 6.10 1.87
CA MET A 235 15.27 5.63 0.70
C MET A 235 15.57 6.46 -0.54
N SER A 236 15.67 7.79 -0.42
CA SER A 236 16.01 8.66 -1.54
C SER A 236 17.42 8.39 -2.05
N ASN A 237 18.40 8.27 -1.15
CA ASN A 237 19.81 8.08 -1.49
C ASN A 237 20.08 6.75 -2.22
N PHE A 238 19.29 5.72 -1.91
CA PHE A 238 19.47 4.36 -2.44
C PHE A 238 18.26 3.84 -3.23
N ALA A 239 17.38 4.73 -3.71
CA ALA A 239 16.10 4.37 -4.32
C ALA A 239 16.28 3.35 -5.47
N GLU A 240 17.29 3.57 -6.31
CA GLU A 240 17.61 2.71 -7.46
C GLU A 240 18.12 1.31 -7.06
N ASN A 241 18.60 1.14 -5.82
CA ASN A 241 19.16 -0.12 -5.35
C ASN A 241 18.13 -1.03 -4.65
N MET A 242 16.96 -0.49 -4.31
CA MET A 242 15.91 -1.23 -3.61
C MET A 242 15.10 -2.09 -4.57
N GLN A 243 14.88 -3.37 -4.25
CA GLN A 243 13.87 -4.18 -4.96
C GLN A 243 12.84 -4.85 -4.07
N ASN A 244 13.20 -5.26 -2.86
CA ASN A 244 12.26 -5.84 -1.90
C ASN A 244 12.24 -4.98 -0.64
N LEU A 245 11.17 -4.20 -0.49
CA LEU A 245 10.98 -3.30 0.62
C LEU A 245 9.80 -3.77 1.47
N GLN A 246 10.02 -3.93 2.76
CA GLN A 246 8.98 -4.32 3.71
C GLN A 246 8.87 -3.30 4.83
N LEU A 247 7.69 -2.70 4.97
CA LEU A 247 7.40 -1.66 5.95
C LEU A 247 6.48 -2.23 7.02
N HIS A 248 6.98 -2.35 8.25
CA HIS A 248 6.26 -2.97 9.36
C HIS A 248 6.01 -1.95 10.47
N ARG A 249 4.75 -1.79 10.89
CA ARG A 249 4.36 -1.04 12.10
C ARG A 249 4.91 0.38 12.17
N ILE A 250 5.04 1.06 11.03
CA ILE A 250 5.48 2.45 10.96
C ILE A 250 4.28 3.35 11.24
N SER A 251 4.23 3.94 12.44
CA SER A 251 3.05 4.66 12.97
C SER A 251 2.60 5.84 12.11
N PHE A 252 3.54 6.56 11.49
CA PHE A 252 3.26 7.78 10.71
C PHE A 252 3.29 7.54 9.19
N LEU A 253 3.44 6.29 8.73
CA LEU A 253 3.46 5.98 7.30
C LEU A 253 2.09 6.24 6.68
N THR A 254 2.05 7.08 5.64
CA THR A 254 0.83 7.45 4.93
C THR A 254 0.93 7.10 3.44
N PRO A 255 -0.21 6.95 2.73
CA PRO A 255 -0.20 6.77 1.29
C PRO A 255 0.47 7.94 0.56
N GLN A 256 0.36 9.16 1.09
CA GLN A 256 0.97 10.36 0.50
C GLN A 256 2.50 10.31 0.56
N LEU A 257 3.09 9.85 1.66
CA LEU A 257 4.54 9.65 1.72
C LEU A 257 4.99 8.53 0.76
N LEU A 258 4.23 7.45 0.66
CA LEU A 258 4.51 6.36 -0.27
C LEU A 258 4.46 6.82 -1.75
N MET A 259 3.58 7.76 -2.08
CA MET A 259 3.55 8.37 -3.42
C MET A 259 4.85 9.10 -3.78
N LEU A 260 5.57 9.63 -2.80
CA LEU A 260 6.84 10.32 -3.03
C LEU A 260 8.00 9.33 -3.15
N LEU A 261 7.98 8.27 -2.33
CA LEU A 261 9.08 7.32 -2.21
C LEU A 261 9.07 6.25 -3.31
N ILE A 262 7.93 5.58 -3.53
CA ILE A 262 7.85 4.39 -4.37
C ILE A 262 8.19 4.67 -5.84
N PRO A 263 7.74 5.78 -6.47
CA PRO A 263 8.08 6.06 -7.87
C PRO A 263 9.60 6.19 -8.10
N LYS A 264 10.36 6.71 -7.13
CA LYS A 264 11.82 6.84 -7.23
C LYS A 264 12.54 5.49 -7.21
N MET A 265 11.91 4.45 -6.67
CA MET A 265 12.48 3.09 -6.61
C MET A 265 12.23 2.32 -7.90
N VAL A 266 12.96 2.64 -8.97
CA VAL A 266 12.75 2.08 -10.32
C VAL A 266 12.98 0.56 -10.43
N ASN A 267 13.67 -0.02 -9.45
CA ASN A 267 14.00 -1.45 -9.41
C ASN A 267 13.20 -2.27 -8.37
N LEU A 268 12.38 -1.65 -7.51
CA LEU A 268 10.94 -1.89 -7.47
C LEU A 268 10.38 -3.27 -7.85
N LYS A 269 10.60 -4.39 -7.13
CA LYS A 269 9.94 -5.68 -7.46
C LYS A 269 8.88 -6.10 -6.44
N VAL A 270 9.10 -5.79 -5.19
CA VAL A 270 8.31 -6.34 -4.09
C VAL A 270 8.10 -5.28 -3.01
N LEU A 271 6.83 -5.00 -2.69
CA LEU A 271 6.44 -4.04 -1.67
C LEU A 271 5.54 -4.72 -0.62
N GLY A 272 6.09 -4.92 0.57
CA GLY A 272 5.37 -5.40 1.74
C GLY A 272 4.98 -4.25 2.66
N ILE A 273 3.72 -4.16 3.07
CA ILE A 273 3.25 -3.17 4.05
C ILE A 273 2.41 -3.88 5.10
N TYR A 274 2.82 -3.81 6.35
CA TYR A 274 2.26 -4.64 7.41
C TYR A 274 1.93 -3.85 8.66
N SER A 275 0.64 -3.84 9.03
CA SER A 275 0.13 -3.27 10.28
C SER A 275 0.60 -1.84 10.56
N CYS A 276 0.73 -1.00 9.52
CA CYS A 276 1.04 0.41 9.69
C CYS A 276 -0.23 1.17 10.10
N GLN A 277 -0.17 1.92 11.19
CA GLN A 277 -1.34 2.42 11.92
C GLN A 277 -2.25 3.34 11.10
N LEU A 278 -1.69 4.11 10.16
CA LEU A 278 -2.46 5.01 9.27
C LEU A 278 -2.87 4.34 7.95
N LEU A 279 -2.54 3.07 7.73
CA LEU A 279 -2.86 2.30 6.52
C LEU A 279 -3.91 1.22 6.83
N HIS A 280 -5.18 1.61 6.70
CA HIS A 280 -6.34 0.73 6.88
C HIS A 280 -6.70 -0.03 5.59
N VAL A 281 -7.65 -0.96 5.67
CA VAL A 281 -8.00 -1.85 4.55
C VAL A 281 -8.40 -1.13 3.26
N ALA A 282 -9.10 0.02 3.34
CA ALA A 282 -9.46 0.78 2.15
C ALA A 282 -8.27 1.41 1.39
N GLU A 283 -7.07 1.47 1.99
CA GLU A 283 -5.88 2.00 1.33
C GLU A 283 -5.32 1.04 0.27
N ILE A 284 -5.75 -0.23 0.23
CA ILE A 284 -5.33 -1.17 -0.83
C ILE A 284 -5.56 -0.61 -2.23
N ILE A 285 -6.67 0.11 -2.45
CA ILE A 285 -6.99 0.72 -3.74
C ILE A 285 -5.94 1.79 -4.08
N ARG A 286 -5.59 2.64 -3.11
CA ARG A 286 -4.60 3.69 -3.30
C ARG A 286 -3.19 3.12 -3.50
N LEU A 287 -2.84 2.06 -2.76
CA LEU A 287 -1.56 1.37 -2.94
C LEU A 287 -1.42 0.77 -4.34
N LEU A 288 -2.49 0.14 -4.86
CA LEU A 288 -2.52 -0.37 -6.24
C LEU A 288 -2.39 0.75 -7.30
N GLU A 289 -2.84 1.96 -7.00
CA GLU A 289 -2.61 3.13 -7.88
C GLU A 289 -1.16 3.63 -7.80
N ILE A 290 -0.58 3.67 -6.60
CA ILE A 290 0.80 4.13 -6.37
C ILE A 290 1.79 3.25 -7.13
N ILE A 291 1.69 1.93 -7.00
CA ILE A 291 2.63 1.00 -7.62
C ILE A 291 2.50 0.94 -9.16
N LYS A 292 1.34 1.33 -9.70
CA LYS A 292 1.10 1.44 -11.14
C LYS A 292 1.78 2.68 -11.75
N THR A 293 2.04 3.71 -10.95
CA THR A 293 2.46 5.03 -11.45
C THR A 293 3.94 5.04 -11.86
N ASP A 294 4.22 5.66 -13.01
CA ASP A 294 5.53 6.14 -13.47
C ASP A 294 6.64 5.08 -13.47
N ARG A 295 6.40 4.02 -14.26
CA ARG A 295 7.39 2.97 -14.53
C ARG A 295 7.81 3.02 -16.00
N PRO A 296 9.08 2.72 -16.31
CA PRO A 296 9.54 2.59 -17.70
C PRO A 296 8.62 1.66 -18.50
N LEU A 297 8.46 1.95 -19.79
CA LEU A 297 7.67 1.11 -20.71
C LEU A 297 8.08 -0.36 -20.58
N GLY A 298 7.12 -1.25 -20.31
CA GLY A 298 7.35 -2.68 -20.07
C GLY A 298 7.56 -3.07 -18.60
N ARG A 299 7.52 -2.13 -17.65
CA ARG A 299 7.64 -2.37 -16.20
C ARG A 299 6.39 -2.02 -15.38
N GLU A 300 5.26 -1.72 -16.01
CA GLU A 300 4.06 -1.14 -15.40
C GLU A 300 3.32 -2.09 -14.42
N ASN A 301 3.65 -3.38 -14.42
CA ASN A 301 3.04 -4.42 -13.58
C ASN A 301 4.08 -5.34 -12.91
N GLN A 302 5.28 -4.82 -12.60
CA GLN A 302 6.38 -5.63 -12.06
C GLN A 302 6.41 -5.71 -10.52
N ILE A 303 5.64 -4.87 -9.84
CA ILE A 303 5.66 -4.82 -8.37
C ILE A 303 4.61 -5.78 -7.81
N SER A 304 5.07 -6.78 -7.09
CA SER A 304 4.21 -7.58 -6.22
C SER A 304 3.93 -6.82 -4.93
N LEU A 305 2.66 -6.57 -4.64
CA LEU A 305 2.21 -5.95 -3.40
C LEU A 305 1.71 -7.02 -2.42
N ASP A 306 2.24 -7.02 -1.20
CA ASP A 306 1.66 -7.75 -0.06
C ASP A 306 1.27 -6.76 1.03
N PHE A 307 -0.03 -6.68 1.28
CA PHE A 307 -0.59 -5.69 2.19
C PHE A 307 -1.33 -6.39 3.32
N TYR A 308 -0.87 -6.18 4.54
CA TYR A 308 -1.60 -6.51 5.75
C TYR A 308 -2.07 -5.20 6.38
N PRO A 309 -3.33 -4.80 6.17
CA PRO A 309 -3.87 -3.58 6.75
C PRO A 309 -3.75 -3.57 8.27
N MET A 310 -3.77 -2.37 8.88
CA MET A 310 -3.87 -2.25 10.34
C MET A 310 -5.01 -3.12 10.85
N TRP A 311 -4.68 -4.06 11.76
CA TRP A 311 -5.66 -4.91 12.42
C TRP A 311 -5.83 -4.47 13.86
N HIS A 312 -7.04 -4.08 14.23
CA HIS A 312 -7.40 -3.77 15.59
C HIS A 312 -7.80 -5.03 16.34
N GLN A 313 -6.99 -5.42 17.33
CA GLN A 313 -7.35 -6.52 18.23
C GLN A 313 -8.33 -5.99 19.27
N GLY A 314 -9.53 -6.58 19.31
CA GLY A 314 -10.49 -6.30 20.36
C GLY A 314 -10.94 -7.58 21.08
N PRO A 315 -11.80 -7.44 22.09
CA PRO A 315 -12.09 -8.52 23.03
C PRO A 315 -12.70 -9.76 22.37
N GLU A 316 -12.27 -10.94 22.83
CA GLU A 316 -12.89 -12.21 22.47
C GLU A 316 -14.29 -12.26 23.07
N PHE A 317 -15.31 -12.56 22.24
CA PHE A 317 -16.70 -12.55 22.68
C PHE A 317 -17.22 -13.99 22.85
N TYR A 318 -17.46 -14.37 24.11
CA TYR A 318 -18.10 -15.64 24.49
C TYR A 318 -19.47 -15.37 25.09
N THR A 319 -20.51 -16.04 24.60
CA THR A 319 -21.80 -16.11 25.29
C THR A 319 -21.69 -17.06 26.48
N ASN A 320 -22.06 -16.57 27.68
CA ASN A 320 -22.13 -17.33 28.94
C ASN A 320 -20.93 -18.27 29.18
N GLY A 321 -19.73 -17.80 28.87
CA GLY A 321 -18.46 -18.47 29.18
C GLY A 321 -18.11 -19.72 28.39
N LYS A 322 -18.91 -20.18 27.41
CA LYS A 322 -18.60 -21.43 26.67
C LYS A 322 -19.00 -21.49 25.19
N GLU A 323 -19.90 -20.64 24.69
CA GLU A 323 -20.33 -20.71 23.29
C GLU A 323 -19.98 -19.43 22.52
N TRP A 324 -19.52 -19.59 21.28
CA TRP A 324 -19.26 -18.50 20.36
C TRP A 324 -20.60 -17.96 19.81
N ASN A 325 -20.82 -16.64 19.82
CA ASN A 325 -22.10 -16.04 19.39
C ASN A 325 -22.24 -16.03 17.85
N PRO A 326 -23.21 -16.78 17.26
CA PRO A 326 -23.47 -16.81 15.82
C PRO A 326 -23.95 -15.53 15.19
N TYR A 327 -24.43 -14.59 15.98
CA TYR A 327 -24.97 -13.31 15.53
C TYR A 327 -23.93 -12.18 15.58
N TYR A 328 -22.68 -12.51 15.90
CA TYR A 328 -21.59 -11.55 16.06
C TYR A 328 -21.09 -11.02 14.69
N THR A 329 -21.40 -9.76 14.38
CA THR A 329 -21.11 -9.15 13.06
C THR A 329 -19.83 -8.31 12.98
N GLY A 330 -19.04 -8.17 14.04
CA GLY A 330 -17.85 -7.30 13.99
C GLY A 330 -16.67 -7.83 14.79
N THR A 331 -15.73 -8.53 14.16
CA THR A 331 -14.38 -8.55 14.75
C THR A 331 -13.77 -7.19 14.45
N TYR A 332 -13.41 -6.50 15.51
CA TYR A 332 -12.65 -5.26 15.64
C TYR A 332 -11.60 -4.97 14.57
N GLY A 333 -11.05 -5.99 13.91
CA GLY A 333 -9.92 -5.91 13.01
C GLY A 333 -9.88 -4.76 12.01
N ALA A 334 -11.00 -4.37 11.40
CA ALA A 334 -10.97 -3.38 10.31
C ALA A 334 -11.08 -1.92 10.76
N THR A 335 -11.70 -1.65 11.93
CA THR A 335 -11.93 -0.28 12.42
C THR A 335 -11.99 -0.27 13.94
N TRP A 336 -11.47 0.81 14.54
CA TRP A 336 -11.53 0.99 15.99
C TRP A 336 -12.88 1.52 16.48
N ASP A 337 -13.56 2.31 15.65
CA ASP A 337 -14.77 3.03 16.04
C ASP A 337 -16.05 2.21 15.80
N ASN A 338 -17.12 2.56 16.53
CA ASN A 338 -18.45 2.08 16.20
C ASN A 338 -19.06 2.93 15.08
N THR A 339 -19.08 2.35 13.90
CA THR A 339 -19.45 3.04 12.66
C THR A 339 -20.93 2.90 12.29
N ASP A 340 -21.73 2.21 13.12
CA ASP A 340 -23.15 1.93 12.85
C ASP A 340 -23.38 1.36 11.43
N MET A 341 -22.49 0.49 10.98
CA MET A 341 -22.62 -0.17 9.68
C MET A 341 -22.17 -1.62 9.72
N ASN A 342 -22.54 -2.37 8.68
CA ASN A 342 -22.10 -3.75 8.51
C ASN A 342 -20.65 -3.75 7.97
N THR A 343 -19.68 -3.73 8.89
CA THR A 343 -18.24 -3.73 8.57
C THR A 343 -17.81 -4.88 7.66
N PRO A 344 -18.25 -6.15 7.86
CA PRO A 344 -17.99 -7.23 6.90
C PRO A 344 -18.42 -6.90 5.47
N LEU A 345 -19.63 -6.39 5.26
CA LEU A 345 -20.10 -5.98 3.93
C LEU A 345 -19.29 -4.82 3.38
N ALA A 346 -18.90 -3.86 4.23
CA ALA A 346 -18.03 -2.75 3.85
C ALA A 346 -16.65 -3.23 3.38
N VAL A 347 -16.05 -4.19 4.08
CA VAL A 347 -14.77 -4.82 3.69
C VAL A 347 -14.93 -5.59 2.39
N TRP A 348 -15.98 -6.41 2.24
CA TRP A 348 -16.26 -7.08 0.97
C TRP A 348 -16.46 -6.11 -0.20
N SER A 349 -17.07 -4.94 0.05
CA SER A 349 -17.21 -3.86 -0.93
C SER A 349 -15.86 -3.25 -1.36
N ILE A 350 -14.88 -3.19 -0.45
CA ILE A 350 -13.50 -2.80 -0.78
C ILE A 350 -12.81 -3.90 -1.58
N VAL A 351 -12.88 -5.15 -1.12
CA VAL A 351 -12.26 -6.32 -1.77
C VAL A 351 -12.76 -6.48 -3.20
N MET A 352 -14.07 -6.38 -3.42
CA MET A 352 -14.68 -6.49 -4.75
C MET A 352 -14.15 -5.43 -5.75
N ARG A 353 -13.70 -4.27 -5.26
CA ARG A 353 -13.08 -3.23 -6.09
C ARG A 353 -11.58 -3.47 -6.29
N ALA A 354 -10.88 -3.91 -5.25
CA ALA A 354 -9.45 -4.14 -5.30
C ALA A 354 -9.06 -5.35 -6.15
N LEU A 355 -9.86 -6.43 -6.16
CA LEU A 355 -9.54 -7.66 -6.87
C LEU A 355 -9.34 -7.49 -8.38
N PRO A 356 -10.25 -6.82 -9.13
CA PRO A 356 -10.02 -6.57 -10.56
C PRO A 356 -8.77 -5.73 -10.81
N MET A 357 -8.48 -4.73 -9.95
CA MET A 357 -7.30 -3.88 -10.08
C MET A 357 -6.01 -4.69 -9.87
N ALA A 358 -5.96 -5.52 -8.82
CA ALA A 358 -4.82 -6.38 -8.54
C ALA A 358 -4.59 -7.40 -9.67
N ARG A 359 -5.64 -8.04 -10.18
CA ARG A 359 -5.54 -8.98 -11.31
C ARG A 359 -5.03 -8.32 -12.58
N ALA A 360 -5.49 -7.11 -12.89
CA ALA A 360 -5.00 -6.36 -14.03
C ALA A 360 -3.49 -6.05 -13.94
N GLN A 361 -2.94 -6.06 -12.72
CA GLN A 361 -1.53 -5.83 -12.43
C GLN A 361 -0.76 -7.13 -12.12
N ASN A 362 -1.35 -8.32 -12.31
CA ASN A 362 -0.77 -9.62 -11.94
C ASN A 362 -0.37 -9.75 -10.45
N ILE A 363 -1.08 -9.05 -9.57
CA ILE A 363 -0.86 -9.10 -8.12
C ILE A 363 -1.78 -10.12 -7.49
N ASP A 364 -1.19 -11.02 -6.71
CA ASP A 364 -1.91 -12.02 -5.94
C ASP A 364 -2.29 -11.48 -4.55
N LEU A 365 -3.58 -11.25 -4.33
CA LEU A 365 -4.15 -10.88 -3.03
C LEU A 365 -4.92 -12.03 -2.36
N ILE A 366 -5.06 -13.18 -3.03
CA ILE A 366 -6.09 -14.18 -2.69
C ILE A 366 -5.50 -15.52 -2.26
N SER A 367 -4.27 -15.84 -2.67
CA SER A 367 -3.62 -17.06 -2.21
C SER A 367 -3.52 -17.05 -0.69
N LYS A 368 -3.77 -18.21 -0.07
CA LYS A 368 -3.79 -18.40 1.40
C LYS A 368 -2.55 -17.88 2.12
N GLU A 369 -1.43 -17.83 1.42
CA GLU A 369 -0.16 -17.38 1.98
C GLU A 369 0.06 -15.86 1.90
N THR A 370 -0.73 -15.12 1.12
CA THR A 370 -0.60 -13.65 1.06
C THR A 370 -1.07 -13.03 2.37
N ALA A 371 -0.44 -11.96 2.82
CA ALA A 371 -0.80 -11.30 4.06
C ALA A 371 -2.19 -10.66 3.96
N PHE A 372 -2.60 -10.18 2.79
CA PHE A 372 -3.97 -9.69 2.58
C PHE A 372 -5.00 -10.82 2.79
N ARG A 373 -4.78 -12.01 2.22
CA ARG A 373 -5.66 -13.15 2.45
C ARG A 373 -5.68 -13.59 3.91
N GLN A 374 -4.52 -13.67 4.57
CA GLN A 374 -4.45 -13.97 5.99
C GLN A 374 -5.20 -12.95 6.85
N TRP A 375 -5.18 -11.67 6.46
CA TRP A 375 -5.96 -10.62 7.11
C TRP A 375 -7.47 -10.86 6.94
N LEU A 376 -7.92 -11.26 5.75
CA LEU A 376 -9.33 -11.64 5.51
C LEU A 376 -9.75 -12.86 6.36
N ASP A 377 -8.87 -13.86 6.46
CA ASP A 377 -9.12 -15.12 7.17
C ASP A 377 -9.05 -14.97 8.71
N LYS A 378 -8.48 -13.87 9.24
CA LYS A 378 -8.25 -13.67 10.69
C LYS A 378 -9.54 -13.61 11.54
N GLY A 379 -10.71 -13.49 10.92
CA GLY A 379 -11.98 -13.75 11.59
C GLY A 379 -13.09 -12.75 11.33
N LEU A 380 -12.85 -11.66 10.58
CA LEU A 380 -13.91 -10.69 10.23
C LEU A 380 -14.88 -11.23 9.19
N LEU A 381 -14.40 -12.05 8.28
CA LEU A 381 -15.16 -12.50 7.12
C LEU A 381 -15.40 -14.00 7.22
N TRP A 382 -16.52 -14.44 6.68
CA TRP A 382 -16.95 -15.84 6.67
C TRP A 382 -16.92 -16.39 5.26
N ASN A 383 -16.65 -17.70 5.13
CA ASN A 383 -16.55 -18.36 3.83
C ASN A 383 -15.64 -17.62 2.83
N VAL A 384 -14.51 -17.09 3.29
CA VAL A 384 -13.62 -16.22 2.51
C VAL A 384 -13.26 -16.85 1.16
N GLU A 385 -12.78 -18.09 1.17
CA GLU A 385 -12.43 -18.85 -0.04
C GLU A 385 -13.58 -18.90 -1.06
N LYS A 386 -14.76 -19.39 -0.63
CA LYS A 386 -15.94 -19.53 -1.50
C LYS A 386 -16.41 -18.17 -2.03
N THR A 387 -16.35 -17.14 -1.20
CA THR A 387 -16.76 -15.78 -1.55
C THR A 387 -15.82 -15.17 -2.60
N LEU A 388 -14.50 -15.32 -2.42
CA LEU A 388 -13.50 -14.88 -3.40
C LEU A 388 -13.69 -15.61 -4.75
N GLN A 389 -13.86 -16.92 -4.73
CA GLN A 389 -14.12 -17.71 -5.95
C GLN A 389 -15.38 -17.22 -6.69
N ALA A 390 -16.46 -16.94 -5.95
CA ALA A 390 -17.69 -16.38 -6.49
C ALA A 390 -17.48 -14.98 -7.12
N MET A 391 -16.74 -14.10 -6.44
CA MET A 391 -16.44 -12.74 -6.95
C MET A 391 -15.54 -12.74 -8.19
N LEU A 392 -14.64 -13.71 -8.30
CA LEU A 392 -13.68 -13.82 -9.39
C LEU A 392 -14.27 -14.45 -10.65
N ASN A 393 -15.38 -15.19 -10.51
CA ASN A 393 -16.09 -15.79 -11.62
C ASN A 393 -17.13 -14.81 -12.19
N PRO A 394 -16.98 -14.34 -13.44
CA PRO A 394 -17.88 -13.37 -14.06
C PRO A 394 -19.29 -13.92 -14.30
N ASN A 395 -19.45 -15.25 -14.32
CA ASN A 395 -20.73 -15.92 -14.56
C ASN A 395 -21.50 -16.21 -13.27
N THR A 396 -20.97 -15.81 -12.12
CA THR A 396 -21.66 -16.02 -10.84
C THR A 396 -22.92 -15.17 -10.77
N ASP A 397 -24.04 -15.82 -10.46
CA ASP A 397 -25.29 -15.14 -10.17
C ASP A 397 -25.12 -14.13 -9.01
N PRO A 398 -25.50 -12.86 -9.17
CA PRO A 398 -25.43 -11.86 -8.11
C PRO A 398 -26.08 -12.28 -6.78
N ARG A 399 -27.12 -13.12 -6.81
CA ARG A 399 -27.75 -13.69 -5.61
C ARG A 399 -26.78 -14.52 -4.79
N VAL A 400 -25.93 -15.30 -5.45
CA VAL A 400 -24.90 -16.13 -4.81
C VAL A 400 -23.88 -15.23 -4.13
N ILE A 401 -23.42 -14.18 -4.82
CA ILE A 401 -22.49 -13.21 -4.25
C ILE A 401 -23.11 -12.54 -3.01
N CYS A 402 -24.33 -12.02 -3.13
CA CYS A 402 -25.01 -11.32 -2.02
C CYS A 402 -25.23 -12.23 -0.82
N ALA A 403 -25.58 -13.51 -1.04
CA ALA A 403 -25.72 -14.47 0.04
C ALA A 403 -24.37 -14.77 0.72
N LEU A 404 -23.29 -14.98 -0.06
CA LEU A 404 -21.97 -15.31 0.46
C LEU A 404 -21.32 -14.18 1.26
N VAL A 405 -21.41 -12.93 0.77
CA VAL A 405 -20.88 -11.76 1.51
C VAL A 405 -21.63 -11.51 2.81
N ASP A 406 -22.89 -11.90 2.86
CA ASP A 406 -23.77 -11.84 4.04
C ASP A 406 -23.81 -13.18 4.80
N SER A 407 -22.86 -14.09 4.57
CA SER A 407 -22.94 -15.48 5.08
C SER A 407 -22.91 -15.63 6.60
N ARG A 408 -22.64 -14.55 7.33
CA ARG A 408 -22.79 -14.47 8.79
C ARG A 408 -24.24 -14.43 9.25
N ASN A 409 -25.16 -13.99 8.39
CA ASN A 409 -26.55 -13.91 8.77
C ASN A 409 -27.11 -15.34 8.97
N PRO A 410 -27.62 -15.64 10.18
CA PRO A 410 -28.09 -16.97 10.58
C PRO A 410 -29.27 -17.50 9.74
N ASP A 411 -30.06 -16.60 9.13
CA ASP A 411 -31.28 -16.99 8.43
C ASP A 411 -30.95 -17.81 7.17
N HIS A 412 -29.76 -17.59 6.59
CA HIS A 412 -29.35 -18.26 5.37
C HIS A 412 -27.94 -18.86 5.40
N HIS A 413 -27.03 -18.42 6.28
CA HIS A 413 -25.65 -18.94 6.37
C HIS A 413 -24.92 -19.02 5.02
N GLY A 414 -25.15 -18.03 4.14
CA GLY A 414 -24.58 -18.02 2.79
C GLY A 414 -25.34 -18.82 1.73
N ASN A 415 -26.46 -19.49 2.08
CA ASN A 415 -27.31 -20.20 1.13
C ASN A 415 -28.16 -19.22 0.33
N TRP A 416 -27.88 -19.11 -0.98
CA TRP A 416 -28.56 -18.15 -1.85
C TRP A 416 -30.06 -18.41 -2.03
N ARG A 417 -30.52 -19.66 -1.92
CA ARG A 417 -31.95 -19.99 -2.05
C ARG A 417 -32.74 -19.50 -0.84
N LYS A 418 -32.17 -19.67 0.35
CA LYS A 418 -32.74 -19.11 1.59
C LYS A 418 -32.66 -17.58 1.57
N TRP A 419 -31.52 -17.04 1.13
CA TRP A 419 -31.31 -15.61 0.99
C TRP A 419 -32.19 -14.94 -0.07
N ALA A 420 -32.69 -15.68 -1.06
CA ALA A 420 -33.60 -15.17 -2.09
C ALA A 420 -35.05 -15.61 -1.88
N SER A 421 -35.42 -15.94 -0.64
CA SER A 421 -36.79 -16.27 -0.26
C SER A 421 -37.55 -15.03 0.23
N ASP A 422 -38.89 -15.09 0.28
CA ASP A 422 -39.72 -13.93 0.64
C ASP A 422 -39.66 -13.55 2.14
N ASN A 423 -38.95 -14.32 2.97
CA ASN A 423 -38.93 -14.20 4.44
C ASN A 423 -37.55 -13.84 5.01
N ILE A 424 -36.73 -13.07 4.31
CA ILE A 424 -35.42 -12.65 4.84
C ILE A 424 -35.63 -11.57 5.91
N GLY A 425 -35.12 -11.80 7.12
CA GLY A 425 -35.18 -10.82 8.19
C GLY A 425 -34.63 -9.45 7.76
N CYS A 426 -35.35 -8.39 8.10
CA CYS A 426 -34.95 -6.99 7.87
C CYS A 426 -34.80 -6.58 6.41
N ARG A 427 -35.52 -7.23 5.48
CA ARG A 427 -35.65 -6.84 4.06
C ARG A 427 -37.09 -7.04 3.56
N PRO A 428 -38.07 -6.29 4.09
CA PRO A 428 -39.49 -6.45 3.73
C PRO A 428 -39.79 -6.24 2.24
N GLU A 429 -38.95 -5.51 1.51
CA GLU A 429 -39.02 -5.26 0.08
C GLU A 429 -38.49 -6.41 -0.80
N GLY A 430 -38.00 -7.49 -0.20
CA GLY A 430 -37.42 -8.64 -0.90
C GLY A 430 -35.94 -8.50 -1.25
N TRP A 431 -35.41 -9.47 -1.99
CA TRP A 431 -33.97 -9.57 -2.31
C TRP A 431 -33.57 -8.82 -3.58
N GLN A 432 -34.52 -8.52 -4.46
CA GLN A 432 -34.30 -7.97 -5.80
C GLN A 432 -33.54 -6.64 -5.79
N PRO A 433 -33.83 -5.68 -4.88
CA PRO A 433 -33.05 -4.45 -4.80
C PRO A 433 -31.58 -4.70 -4.48
N TYR A 434 -31.25 -5.74 -3.72
CA TYR A 434 -29.89 -5.99 -3.24
C TYR A 434 -28.95 -6.57 -4.30
N VAL A 435 -29.51 -7.21 -5.34
CA VAL A 435 -28.74 -7.70 -6.49
C VAL A 435 -28.60 -6.66 -7.60
N LYS A 436 -29.38 -5.56 -7.55
CA LYS A 436 -29.29 -4.47 -8.52
C LYS A 436 -28.04 -3.63 -8.24
N LYS A 437 -27.43 -3.08 -9.29
CA LYS A 437 -26.32 -2.14 -9.15
C LYS A 437 -26.83 -0.70 -9.05
N TYR A 438 -26.26 0.06 -8.13
CA TYR A 438 -26.51 1.49 -7.93
C TYR A 438 -25.18 2.27 -7.98
N PRO A 439 -25.17 3.49 -8.52
CA PRO A 439 -23.98 4.32 -8.51
C PRO A 439 -23.67 4.79 -7.08
N CYS A 440 -22.41 4.71 -6.69
CA CYS A 440 -21.95 5.32 -5.44
C CYS A 440 -21.52 6.76 -5.71
N ASN A 441 -22.01 7.73 -4.93
CA ASN A 441 -21.67 9.14 -5.05
C ASN A 441 -20.17 9.40 -4.81
N TYR A 442 -19.50 8.60 -4.00
CA TYR A 442 -18.10 8.83 -3.66
C TYR A 442 -17.14 8.19 -4.66
N CYS A 443 -17.21 6.86 -4.86
CA CYS A 443 -16.32 6.16 -5.79
C CYS A 443 -16.81 6.13 -7.24
N LYS A 444 -18.03 6.61 -7.52
CA LYS A 444 -18.66 6.64 -8.86
C LYS A 444 -18.85 5.28 -9.54
N LEU A 445 -18.55 4.18 -8.84
CA LEU A 445 -18.71 2.83 -9.38
C LEU A 445 -20.16 2.33 -9.21
N PRO A 446 -20.65 1.49 -10.15
CA PRO A 446 -21.90 0.75 -9.98
C PRO A 446 -21.69 -0.44 -9.03
N VAL A 447 -22.26 -0.35 -7.84
CA VAL A 447 -22.08 -1.33 -6.74
C VAL A 447 -23.41 -2.03 -6.45
N LEU A 448 -23.39 -3.33 -6.12
CA LEU A 448 -24.59 -4.09 -5.73
C LEU A 448 -25.28 -3.45 -4.51
N GLY A 449 -26.62 -3.47 -4.49
CA GLY A 449 -27.47 -2.93 -3.43
C GLY A 449 -27.14 -3.46 -2.04
N ILE A 450 -26.66 -4.71 -1.94
CA ILE A 450 -26.18 -5.33 -0.69
C ILE A 450 -25.07 -4.54 0.00
N PHE A 451 -24.30 -3.73 -0.73
CA PHE A 451 -23.22 -2.91 -0.18
C PHE A 451 -23.66 -1.48 0.14
N TYR A 452 -24.94 -1.22 0.35
CA TYR A 452 -25.47 0.03 0.90
C TYR A 452 -26.12 -0.25 2.27
N LYS A 453 -26.36 0.79 3.09
CA LYS A 453 -27.15 0.55 4.31
C LYS A 453 -28.57 0.16 3.86
N TYR A 454 -29.21 -0.73 4.60
CA TYR A 454 -30.61 -1.13 4.39
C TYR A 454 -31.51 0.11 4.20
N HIS A 455 -31.42 1.06 5.12
CA HIS A 455 -32.22 2.29 5.08
C HIS A 455 -31.98 3.13 3.82
N ASP A 456 -30.75 3.19 3.30
CA ASP A 456 -30.45 3.94 2.07
C ASP A 456 -31.22 3.35 0.86
N ILE A 457 -31.30 2.03 0.77
CA ILE A 457 -32.01 1.32 -0.30
C ILE A 457 -33.52 1.40 -0.08
N PHE A 458 -33.99 1.22 1.16
CA PHE A 458 -35.40 1.34 1.51
C PHE A 458 -35.94 2.73 1.17
N GLU A 459 -35.31 3.81 1.64
CA GLU A 459 -35.71 5.19 1.32
C GLU A 459 -35.75 5.40 -0.20
N LEU A 460 -34.72 4.95 -0.91
CA LEU A 460 -34.66 5.09 -2.36
C LEU A 460 -35.88 4.47 -3.06
N LEU A 461 -36.32 3.29 -2.61
CA LEU A 461 -37.48 2.59 -3.15
C LEU A 461 -38.79 3.27 -2.75
N SER A 462 -38.93 3.69 -1.49
CA SER A 462 -40.11 4.40 -0.98
C SER A 462 -40.37 5.72 -1.72
N PHE A 463 -39.32 6.38 -2.20
CA PHE A 463 -39.42 7.61 -3.00
C PHE A 463 -39.30 7.36 -4.52
N HIS A 464 -39.71 6.18 -4.99
CA HIS A 464 -39.79 5.81 -6.42
C HIS A 464 -38.50 6.09 -7.23
N GLY A 465 -37.33 5.90 -6.62
CA GLY A 465 -36.06 6.10 -7.32
C GLY A 465 -35.72 7.57 -7.60
N ASN A 466 -36.16 8.50 -6.74
CA ASN A 466 -35.84 9.92 -6.81
C ASN A 466 -34.34 10.16 -7.14
N SER A 467 -34.08 10.86 -8.25
CA SER A 467 -32.73 11.10 -8.78
C SER A 467 -31.81 11.82 -7.79
N ALA A 468 -32.34 12.70 -6.94
CA ALA A 468 -31.58 13.37 -5.89
C ALA A 468 -31.12 12.39 -4.80
N ARG A 469 -31.95 11.39 -4.46
CA ARG A 469 -31.58 10.32 -3.50
C ARG A 469 -30.56 9.38 -4.10
N ILE A 470 -30.69 9.02 -5.39
CA ILE A 470 -29.67 8.25 -6.12
C ILE A 470 -28.33 8.98 -6.09
N ALA A 471 -28.33 10.29 -6.33
CA ALA A 471 -27.12 11.12 -6.29
C ALA A 471 -26.45 11.16 -4.90
N GLY A 472 -27.19 10.90 -3.82
CA GLY A 472 -26.68 10.88 -2.44
C GLY A 472 -26.18 9.52 -1.95
N LEU A 473 -26.42 8.42 -2.68
CA LEU A 473 -26.09 7.07 -2.22
C LEU A 473 -24.58 6.89 -2.03
N THR A 474 -24.15 6.40 -0.87
CA THR A 474 -22.74 6.09 -0.61
C THR A 474 -22.61 4.64 -0.16
N CYS A 475 -21.81 3.85 -0.89
CA CYS A 475 -21.62 2.45 -0.56
C CYS A 475 -20.87 2.28 0.78
N LEU A 476 -21.09 1.15 1.43
CA LEU A 476 -20.49 0.77 2.70
C LEU A 476 -18.96 0.79 2.66
N GLY A 477 -18.34 0.39 1.55
CA GLY A 477 -16.88 0.47 1.41
C GLY A 477 -16.33 1.91 1.42
N CYS A 478 -17.08 2.89 0.91
CA CYS A 478 -16.71 4.30 1.00
C CYS A 478 -17.02 4.88 2.39
N LYS A 479 -18.12 4.46 3.01
CA LYS A 479 -18.43 4.82 4.41
C LYS A 479 -17.33 4.31 5.37
N LEU A 480 -16.82 3.09 5.17
CA LEU A 480 -15.70 2.55 5.96
C LEU A 480 -14.40 3.30 5.73
N LYS A 481 -14.06 3.62 4.48
CA LYS A 481 -12.90 4.48 4.19
C LYS A 481 -12.98 5.78 4.99
N LEU A 482 -14.14 6.45 4.95
CA LEU A 482 -14.35 7.71 5.66
C LEU A 482 -14.23 7.54 7.18
N ALA A 483 -14.85 6.50 7.73
CA ALA A 483 -14.76 6.20 9.16
C ALA A 483 -13.31 6.01 9.60
N CYS A 484 -12.55 5.15 8.91
CA CYS A 484 -11.15 4.90 9.24
C CYS A 484 -10.27 6.15 9.08
N GLN A 485 -10.62 7.10 8.21
CA GLN A 485 -9.91 8.39 8.10
C GLN A 485 -10.14 9.33 9.28
N TYR A 486 -11.30 9.23 9.94
CA TYR A 486 -11.66 10.07 11.10
C TYR A 486 -11.49 9.37 12.45
N GLU A 487 -11.09 8.10 12.44
CA GLU A 487 -10.73 7.34 13.64
C GLU A 487 -9.82 8.13 14.58
N ARG A 488 -10.22 8.16 15.86
CA ARG A 488 -9.59 8.97 16.90
C ARG A 488 -8.61 8.21 17.79
N ASP A 489 -8.58 6.88 17.67
CA ASP A 489 -7.72 6.02 18.47
C ASP A 489 -6.24 6.34 18.28
N HIS A 490 -5.45 6.08 19.33
CA HIS A 490 -3.98 6.15 19.28
C HIS A 490 -3.44 7.42 18.61
N TYR A 491 -4.06 8.56 18.91
CA TYR A 491 -3.74 9.88 18.37
C TYR A 491 -3.73 9.98 16.84
N LYS A 492 -4.38 9.06 16.10
CA LYS A 492 -4.42 9.06 14.63
C LYS A 492 -4.81 10.42 14.02
N PRO A 493 -5.77 11.22 14.54
CA PRO A 493 -6.07 12.54 13.98
C PRO A 493 -4.90 13.52 14.10
N SER A 494 -4.16 13.48 15.21
CA SER A 494 -2.96 14.30 15.38
C SER A 494 -1.83 13.83 14.46
N LYS A 495 -1.63 12.51 14.32
CA LYS A 495 -0.64 11.94 13.38
C LYS A 495 -0.95 12.34 11.94
N ARG A 496 -2.20 12.24 11.50
CA ARG A 496 -2.64 12.70 10.17
C ARG A 496 -2.45 14.20 9.97
N ARG A 497 -2.75 15.03 10.98
CA ARG A 497 -2.51 16.47 10.92
C ARG A 497 -1.02 16.80 10.81
N LEU A 498 -0.16 16.08 11.52
CA LEU A 498 1.28 16.23 11.41
C LEU A 498 1.77 15.87 10.00
N MET A 499 1.33 14.73 9.46
CA MET A 499 1.66 14.33 8.08
C MET A 499 1.10 15.30 7.04
N LYS A 500 -0.09 15.87 7.28
CA LYS A 500 -0.64 16.94 6.45
C LYS A 500 0.23 18.20 6.52
N ALA A 501 0.61 18.64 7.71
CA ALA A 501 1.49 19.80 7.87
C ALA A 501 2.83 19.64 7.14
N TRP A 502 3.33 18.40 7.07
CA TRP A 502 4.55 18.08 6.34
C TRP A 502 4.34 18.04 4.82
N LEU A 503 3.33 17.32 4.33
CA LEU A 503 3.22 16.95 2.91
C LEU A 503 2.16 17.73 2.11
N TYR A 504 1.36 18.58 2.76
CA TYR A 504 0.28 19.34 2.12
C TYR A 504 0.62 20.83 2.07
N ASP A 505 0.50 21.40 0.89
CA ASP A 505 0.59 22.82 0.61
C ASP A 505 -0.82 23.42 0.50
N GLU A 506 -1.04 24.64 1.01
CA GLU A 506 -2.36 25.28 0.93
C GLU A 506 -2.72 25.66 -0.50
N ASP A 507 -1.73 26.09 -1.28
CA ASP A 507 -1.91 26.55 -2.66
C ASP A 507 -1.89 25.37 -3.66
N ASP A 508 -0.94 24.45 -3.49
CA ASP A 508 -0.70 23.35 -4.45
C ASP A 508 -1.38 22.02 -4.04
N GLY A 509 -1.97 21.95 -2.85
CA GLY A 509 -2.55 20.73 -2.30
C GLY A 509 -1.50 19.70 -1.85
N TRP A 510 -1.80 18.41 -2.00
CA TRP A 510 -0.85 17.36 -1.59
C TRP A 510 0.36 17.33 -2.51
N ASN A 511 1.57 17.40 -1.93
CA ASN A 511 2.79 17.08 -2.67
C ASN A 511 2.81 15.58 -2.98
N THR A 512 2.65 15.23 -4.25
CA THR A 512 2.57 13.84 -4.72
C THR A 512 3.76 13.39 -5.55
N ALA A 513 4.74 14.26 -5.82
CA ALA A 513 5.84 13.94 -6.76
C ALA A 513 7.22 14.50 -6.37
N ASP A 514 7.29 15.55 -5.55
CA ASP A 514 8.54 16.27 -5.24
C ASP A 514 9.10 15.87 -3.87
N LEU A 515 9.82 14.74 -3.84
CA LEU A 515 10.49 14.27 -2.62
C LEU A 515 11.52 15.28 -2.07
N PRO A 516 12.40 15.91 -2.89
CA PRO A 516 13.29 16.97 -2.39
C PRO A 516 12.57 18.13 -1.69
N LYS A 517 11.46 18.64 -2.27
CA LYS A 517 10.62 19.64 -1.60
C LYS A 517 10.11 19.12 -0.27
N ALA A 518 9.60 17.89 -0.20
CA ALA A 518 9.11 17.30 1.04
C ALA A 518 10.21 17.17 2.11
N LEU A 519 11.42 16.77 1.73
CA LEU A 519 12.56 16.67 2.65
C LEU A 519 13.02 18.06 3.16
N SER A 520 12.96 19.08 2.31
CA SER A 520 13.22 20.47 2.71
C SER A 520 12.12 21.00 3.64
N ASP A 521 10.85 20.76 3.28
CA ASP A 521 9.66 21.17 4.02
C ASP A 521 9.62 20.62 5.44
N PHE A 522 10.25 19.46 5.69
CA PHE A 522 10.38 18.92 7.04
C PHE A 522 11.02 19.93 8.01
N HIS A 523 12.07 20.61 7.56
CA HIS A 523 12.81 21.59 8.34
C HIS A 523 12.13 22.96 8.32
N THR A 524 11.78 23.46 7.12
CA THR A 524 11.21 24.82 6.98
C THR A 524 9.85 24.96 7.66
N ARG A 525 9.06 23.88 7.72
CA ARG A 525 7.74 23.87 8.37
C ARG A 525 7.79 23.41 9.83
N HIS A 526 8.99 23.27 10.39
CA HIS A 526 9.27 22.87 11.77
C HIS A 526 8.48 21.62 12.20
N ILE A 527 8.48 20.58 11.37
CA ILE A 527 7.67 19.38 11.60
C ILE A 527 8.09 18.65 12.88
N ILE A 528 9.39 18.66 13.19
CA ILE A 528 9.90 18.05 14.41
C ILE A 528 9.38 18.74 15.68
N GLY A 529 9.21 20.07 15.67
CA GLY A 529 8.62 20.82 16.78
C GLY A 529 7.15 20.44 17.00
N LYS A 530 6.39 20.26 15.90
CA LYS A 530 5.00 19.78 15.97
C LYS A 530 4.89 18.33 16.49
N ALA A 531 5.91 17.51 16.27
CA ALA A 531 5.99 16.16 16.85
C ALA A 531 6.26 16.22 18.36
N ASP A 532 7.14 17.11 18.79
CA ASP A 532 7.40 17.37 20.22
C ASP A 532 6.16 17.91 20.95
N ASP A 533 5.40 18.83 20.34
CA ASP A 533 4.12 19.29 20.87
C ASP A 533 3.13 18.14 21.10
N LEU A 534 3.12 17.15 20.20
CA LEU A 534 2.28 15.97 20.33
C LEU A 534 2.76 15.05 21.46
N ASP A 535 4.07 14.92 21.66
CA ASP A 535 4.63 14.21 22.82
C ASP A 535 4.29 14.91 24.12
N ASN A 536 4.49 16.23 24.20
CA ASN A 536 4.11 17.04 25.36
C ASN A 536 2.63 16.90 25.69
N LYS A 537 1.76 16.87 24.66
CA LYS A 537 0.32 16.59 24.84
C LYS A 537 0.07 15.21 25.42
N ARG A 538 0.77 14.17 24.95
CA ARG A 538 0.64 12.80 25.47
C ARG A 538 1.17 12.72 26.91
N MET A 539 2.34 13.29 27.19
CA MET A 539 2.92 13.36 28.54
C MET A 539 1.98 14.08 29.51
N HIS A 540 1.34 15.17 29.09
CA HIS A 540 0.34 15.86 29.90
C HIS A 540 -0.90 15.00 30.17
N ALA A 541 -1.34 14.17 29.21
CA ALA A 541 -2.44 13.23 29.43
C ALA A 541 -2.07 12.10 30.41
N MET A 542 -0.79 11.69 30.46
CA MET A 542 -0.27 10.68 31.38
C MET A 542 0.10 11.23 32.76
N ASN A 543 0.31 12.53 32.90
CA ASN A 543 0.78 13.18 34.15
C ASN A 543 -0.19 14.28 34.60
N ARG A 544 -1.48 13.94 34.74
CA ARG A 544 -2.48 14.87 35.26
C ARG A 544 -2.36 14.98 36.78
N THR A 545 -2.80 16.11 37.34
CA THR A 545 -2.80 16.36 38.79
C THR A 545 -3.55 15.29 39.58
N ASP A 546 -4.61 14.73 38.98
CA ASP A 546 -5.33 13.58 39.50
C ASP A 546 -4.85 12.29 38.81
N PRO A 547 -4.09 11.42 39.50
CA PRO A 547 -3.54 10.19 38.92
C PRO A 547 -4.60 9.23 38.39
N THR A 548 -5.84 9.30 38.87
CA THR A 548 -6.94 8.44 38.38
C THR A 548 -7.40 8.82 36.96
N LYS A 549 -7.01 10.02 36.51
CA LYS A 549 -7.27 10.55 35.16
C LYS A 549 -6.08 10.39 34.22
N ASN A 550 -4.95 9.85 34.68
CA ASN A 550 -3.80 9.54 33.84
C ASN A 550 -4.21 8.48 32.82
N TYR A 551 -4.00 8.78 31.55
CA TYR A 551 -4.37 7.87 30.47
C TYR A 551 -3.52 8.14 29.23
N ASP A 552 -2.88 7.10 28.75
CA ASP A 552 -2.16 7.11 27.49
C ASP A 552 -3.04 6.59 26.36
N ALA A 553 -3.60 7.48 25.53
CA ALA A 553 -4.43 7.04 24.41
C ALA A 553 -3.69 6.17 23.37
N GLU A 554 -2.36 6.14 23.37
CA GLU A 554 -1.56 5.25 22.51
C GLU A 554 -1.51 3.81 23.04
N TYR A 555 -1.55 3.62 24.35
CA TYR A 555 -1.31 2.30 24.95
C TYR A 555 -2.44 1.80 25.83
N ASP A 556 -3.25 2.68 26.40
CA ASP A 556 -4.35 2.34 27.30
C ASP A 556 -5.70 2.28 26.58
N CYS A 557 -5.76 2.80 25.35
CA CYS A 557 -6.96 2.69 24.53
C CYS A 557 -7.22 1.22 24.19
N ARG A 558 -8.40 0.74 24.60
CA ARG A 558 -8.92 -0.60 24.40
C ARG A 558 -10.38 -0.50 23.99
N GLN A 559 -10.80 -1.42 23.14
CA GLN A 559 -12.21 -1.62 22.86
C GLN A 559 -12.81 -2.46 23.99
N GLU A 560 -13.98 -2.07 24.48
CA GLU A 560 -14.70 -2.77 25.55
C GLU A 560 -15.82 -3.65 24.99
N PRO A 561 -16.02 -4.87 25.50
CA PRO A 561 -17.12 -5.72 25.05
C PRO A 561 -18.45 -4.99 25.20
N ILE A 562 -19.33 -5.07 24.20
CA ILE A 562 -20.70 -4.55 24.36
C ILE A 562 -21.49 -5.56 25.23
N PRO A 563 -22.36 -5.12 26.15
CA PRO A 563 -23.29 -6.01 26.85
C PRO A 563 -24.21 -6.77 25.89
N TRP A 564 -24.50 -8.04 26.18
CA TRP A 564 -25.25 -8.92 25.27
C TRP A 564 -26.64 -8.36 24.92
N GLU A 565 -27.26 -7.64 25.85
CA GLU A 565 -28.59 -7.03 25.73
C GLU A 565 -28.64 -5.98 24.62
N ALA A 566 -27.53 -5.29 24.37
CA ALA A 566 -27.49 -4.15 23.46
C ALA A 566 -27.28 -4.53 21.98
N TYR A 567 -27.06 -5.82 21.70
CA TYR A 567 -26.93 -6.30 20.32
C TYR A 567 -28.29 -6.44 19.61
N GLY A 568 -29.38 -6.71 20.34
CA GLY A 568 -30.66 -7.09 19.74
C GLY A 568 -30.62 -8.42 18.99
N ARG A 569 -31.78 -8.93 18.54
CA ARG A 569 -31.95 -10.30 17.99
C ARG A 569 -31.06 -10.64 16.78
N HIS A 570 -30.61 -9.65 16.03
CA HIS A 570 -29.72 -9.85 14.87
C HIS A 570 -28.53 -8.87 14.85
N GLY A 571 -28.14 -8.31 16.00
CA GLY A 571 -27.01 -7.37 16.05
C GLY A 571 -27.31 -5.98 15.45
N PHE A 572 -28.57 -5.49 15.46
CA PHE A 572 -28.95 -4.26 14.74
C PHE A 572 -28.63 -2.96 15.49
N GLN A 573 -28.62 -2.95 16.83
CA GLN A 573 -28.63 -1.71 17.62
C GLN A 573 -27.24 -1.27 18.13
N LYS A 574 -26.30 -2.20 18.39
CA LYS A 574 -24.88 -1.91 18.62
C LYS A 574 -24.03 -2.97 17.91
N ARG A 575 -23.31 -2.56 16.87
CA ARG A 575 -22.57 -3.46 15.96
C ARG A 575 -21.07 -3.50 16.19
N SER A 576 -20.55 -2.61 17.04
CA SER A 576 -19.11 -2.48 17.28
C SER A 576 -18.84 -1.90 18.67
N PRO A 577 -17.85 -2.44 19.37
CA PRO A 577 -17.42 -1.98 20.69
C PRO A 577 -17.09 -0.52 20.86
N THR A 578 -17.36 -0.04 22.06
CA THR A 578 -17.01 1.31 22.49
C THR A 578 -15.54 1.33 22.90
N ALA A 579 -14.81 2.34 22.43
CA ALA A 579 -13.47 2.60 22.93
C ALA A 579 -13.57 3.26 24.31
N ASN A 580 -12.71 2.86 25.24
CA ASN A 580 -12.62 3.44 26.57
C ASN A 580 -11.94 4.83 26.55
N THR A 581 -12.57 5.87 25.97
CA THR A 581 -11.92 7.18 25.95
C THR A 581 -12.08 7.91 27.29
N PRO A 582 -11.07 8.62 27.83
CA PRO A 582 -11.20 9.34 29.10
C PRO A 582 -12.25 10.44 29.08
N GLU A 583 -12.59 10.93 27.89
CA GLU A 583 -13.68 11.87 27.65
C GLU A 583 -15.05 11.29 28.06
N ASP A 584 -15.15 9.96 28.20
CA ASP A 584 -16.33 9.24 28.68
C ASP A 584 -16.49 9.29 30.21
N LYS A 585 -15.48 9.75 30.96
CA LYS A 585 -15.52 9.76 32.44
C LYS A 585 -16.09 11.04 33.05
N GLU A 586 -16.25 12.12 32.28
CA GLU A 586 -17.03 13.29 32.72
C GLU A 586 -18.28 13.44 31.84
N PRO A 587 -19.44 12.89 32.26
CA PRO A 587 -20.68 12.96 31.52
C PRO A 587 -21.23 14.39 31.61
N THR A 588 -20.65 15.31 30.85
CA THR A 588 -21.32 16.57 30.56
C THR A 588 -22.37 16.30 29.48
N GLN A 589 -23.58 16.86 29.65
CA GLN A 589 -24.66 16.78 28.65
C GLN A 589 -24.26 17.35 27.26
N TRP A 590 -23.13 18.05 27.20
CA TRP A 590 -22.56 18.68 26.01
C TRP A 590 -21.30 17.97 25.47
N SER A 591 -20.89 16.83 26.06
CA SER A 591 -19.79 16.03 25.52
C SER A 591 -20.15 15.61 24.10
N ARG A 592 -19.51 16.24 23.10
CA ARG A 592 -19.68 15.94 21.68
C ARG A 592 -19.43 14.45 21.39
N HIS A 593 -18.61 13.75 22.18
CA HIS A 593 -18.41 12.31 22.05
C HIS A 593 -19.66 11.52 22.45
N ASN A 594 -20.26 11.84 23.60
CA ASN A 594 -21.55 11.27 24.00
C ASN A 594 -22.67 11.69 23.05
N MET A 595 -22.62 12.90 22.50
CA MET A 595 -23.59 13.37 21.53
C MET A 595 -23.41 12.73 20.16
N ASP A 596 -22.20 12.51 19.65
CA ASP A 596 -21.93 11.85 18.38
C ASP A 596 -22.22 10.35 18.47
N ASN A 597 -21.88 9.70 19.61
CA ASN A 597 -22.28 8.32 19.89
C ASN A 597 -23.80 8.22 20.09
N ARG A 598 -24.43 9.11 20.86
CA ARG A 598 -25.91 9.16 21.01
C ARG A 598 -26.61 9.54 19.71
N ASN A 599 -26.05 10.42 18.88
CA ASN A 599 -26.65 10.85 17.61
C ASN A 599 -26.42 9.83 16.49
N ALA A 600 -25.37 9.00 16.58
CA ALA A 600 -25.30 7.75 15.84
C ALA A 600 -26.47 6.81 16.21
N HIS A 601 -27.13 7.04 17.35
CA HIS A 601 -28.34 6.34 17.80
C HIS A 601 -29.66 7.12 17.57
N PHE A 602 -29.62 8.37 17.07
CA PHE A 602 -30.83 9.19 16.83
C PHE A 602 -31.19 9.40 15.35
N ARG A 603 -30.49 8.75 14.42
CA ARG A 603 -30.96 8.57 13.03
C ARG A 603 -31.47 7.15 12.85
N CYS A 604 -32.57 6.84 13.56
CA CYS A 604 -33.43 5.70 13.27
C CYS A 604 -34.49 6.09 12.25
#